data_AF-A0A9E2YYC2-F1
#
_entry.id   AF-A0A9E2YYC2-F1
#
_cell.length_a   1.000
_cell.length_b   1.000
_cell.length_c   1.000
_cell.angle_alpha   90.00
_cell.angle_beta   90.00
_cell.angle_gamma   90.00
#
_symmetry.space_group_name_H-M   'P 1'
#
loop_
_entity.id
_entity.type
_entity.pdbx_description
1 polymer ?
#
loop_
_entity_poly.entity_id
_entity_poly.type
_entity_poly.pdbx_seq_one_letter_code
_entity_poly.pdbx_strand_id
1 'polypeptide(L)'
;MSFVLLAGAVLLTRSFVNVRWLDPGFESHGVLALDVVLSPFKYNDPEGRAAYFEQAVEQLRGLPGVRGVAFTSALPLVWKGGTNGFAVEGRPRPKDSWR
;
A
#
# COMPACT_ATOMS: atom_id res chain seq x y z
N MET A 1 -38.76 -12.41 -20.28
CA MET A 1 -37.77 -11.54 -19.59
C MET A 1 -36.43 -12.28 -19.37
N SER A 2 -35.94 -13.01 -20.37
CA SER A 2 -34.65 -13.75 -20.26
C SER A 2 -33.54 -13.09 -21.07
N PHE A 3 -33.91 -12.33 -22.11
CA PHE A 3 -32.96 -11.62 -22.99
C PHE A 3 -32.19 -10.51 -22.26
N VAL A 4 -32.86 -9.79 -21.36
CA VAL A 4 -32.23 -8.74 -20.53
C VAL A 4 -31.20 -9.33 -19.58
N LEU A 5 -31.51 -10.48 -18.95
CA LEU A 5 -30.57 -11.19 -18.08
C LEU A 5 -29.36 -11.69 -18.86
N LEU A 6 -29.58 -12.20 -20.08
CA LEU A 6 -28.50 -12.70 -20.94
C LEU A 6 -27.58 -11.58 -21.42
N ALA A 7 -28.16 -10.43 -21.82
CA ALA A 7 -27.39 -9.24 -22.16
C ALA A 7 -26.58 -8.71 -20.96
N GLY A 8 -27.20 -8.65 -19.77
CA GLY A 8 -26.53 -8.25 -18.53
C GLY A 8 -25.38 -9.18 -18.13
N ALA A 9 -25.58 -10.50 -18.26
CA ALA A 9 -24.55 -11.50 -17.98
C ALA A 9 -23.34 -11.33 -18.91
N VAL A 10 -23.57 -11.15 -20.22
CA VAL A 10 -22.49 -10.96 -21.21
C VAL A 10 -21.70 -9.68 -20.93
N LEU A 11 -22.39 -8.57 -20.62
CA LEU A 11 -21.75 -7.30 -20.27
C LEU A 11 -20.90 -7.42 -18.99
N LEU A 12 -21.41 -8.12 -17.98
CA LEU A 12 -20.69 -8.34 -16.73
C LEU A 12 -19.46 -9.23 -16.93
N THR A 13 -19.59 -10.31 -17.69
CA THR A 13 -18.45 -11.16 -18.07
C THR A 13 -17.41 -10.37 -18.85
N ARG A 14 -17.82 -9.54 -19.81
CA ARG A 14 -16.90 -8.70 -20.59
C ARG A 14 -16.18 -7.68 -19.70
N SER A 15 -16.90 -7.04 -18.79
CA SER A 15 -16.33 -6.10 -17.82
C SER A 15 -15.31 -6.79 -16.91
N PHE A 16 -15.67 -7.96 -16.37
CA PHE A 16 -14.79 -8.74 -15.50
C PHE A 16 -13.51 -9.18 -16.21
N VAL A 17 -13.62 -9.67 -17.45
CA VAL A 17 -12.45 -10.01 -18.27
C VAL A 17 -11.57 -8.78 -18.47
N ASN A 18 -12.15 -7.62 -18.80
CA ASN A 18 -11.38 -6.40 -19.03
C ASN A 18 -10.60 -5.94 -17.78
N VAL A 19 -11.19 -6.07 -16.59
CA VAL A 19 -10.50 -5.75 -15.32
C VAL A 19 -9.38 -6.74 -15.03
N ARG A 20 -9.53 -8.02 -15.38
CA ARG A 20 -8.50 -9.05 -15.15
C ARG A 20 -7.27 -8.88 -16.03
N TRP A 21 -7.42 -8.26 -17.20
CA TRP A 21 -6.32 -7.96 -18.13
C TRP A 21 -5.78 -6.53 -18.00
N LEU A 22 -6.32 -5.74 -17.07
CA LEU A 22 -5.80 -4.41 -16.81
C LEU A 22 -4.40 -4.55 -16.23
N ASP A 23 -3.40 -4.05 -16.97
CA ASP A 23 -2.04 -3.89 -16.47
C ASP A 23 -2.10 -2.88 -15.30
N PRO A 24 -1.77 -3.29 -14.07
CA PRO A 24 -1.80 -2.39 -12.93
C PRO A 24 -0.71 -1.30 -12.99
N GLY A 25 0.18 -1.35 -13.99
CA GLY A 25 1.28 -0.41 -14.19
C GLY A 25 2.50 -0.70 -13.31
N PHE A 26 2.54 -1.85 -12.63
CA PHE A 26 3.66 -2.29 -11.80
C PHE A 26 3.87 -3.80 -11.88
N GLU A 27 5.13 -4.23 -11.76
CA GLU A 27 5.52 -5.64 -11.78
C GLU A 27 5.39 -6.27 -10.39
N SER A 28 4.49 -7.23 -10.23
CA SER A 28 4.32 -8.01 -8.99
C SER A 28 5.06 -9.35 -9.00
N HIS A 29 5.56 -9.79 -10.17
CA HIS A 29 6.24 -11.07 -10.30
C HIS A 29 7.58 -11.09 -9.55
N GLY A 30 7.72 -12.06 -8.64
CA GLY A 30 8.95 -12.21 -7.85
C GLY A 30 9.10 -11.18 -6.73
N VAL A 31 8.02 -10.50 -6.34
CA VAL A 31 7.99 -9.57 -5.20
C VAL A 31 7.41 -10.27 -3.97
N LEU A 32 8.14 -10.23 -2.85
CA LEU A 32 7.64 -10.66 -1.55
C LEU A 32 7.28 -9.41 -0.73
N ALA A 33 6.02 -9.29 -0.36
CA ALA A 33 5.54 -8.23 0.54
C ALA A 33 5.33 -8.79 1.95
N LEU A 34 5.78 -8.04 2.95
CA LEU A 34 5.65 -8.37 4.37
C LEU A 34 5.01 -7.19 5.10
N ASP A 35 4.07 -7.48 6.00
CA ASP A 35 3.49 -6.49 6.88
C ASP A 35 4.19 -6.55 8.24
N VAL A 36 4.73 -5.42 8.69
CA VAL A 36 5.55 -5.32 9.90
C VAL A 36 4.93 -4.32 10.86
N VAL A 37 4.39 -4.85 11.96
CA VAL A 37 3.77 -4.03 13.02
C VAL A 37 4.82 -3.69 14.07
N LEU A 38 5.18 -2.41 14.14
CA LEU A 38 6.05 -1.88 15.19
C LEU A 38 5.28 -1.62 16.48
N SER A 39 5.87 -2.00 17.63
CA SER A 39 5.27 -1.71 18.93
C SER A 39 5.21 -0.20 19.18
N PRO A 40 4.02 0.37 19.44
CA PRO A 40 3.85 1.82 19.64
C PRO A 40 4.54 2.31 20.91
N PHE A 41 4.74 1.44 21.90
CA PHE A 41 5.42 1.78 23.16
C PHE A 41 6.94 1.96 22.99
N LYS A 42 7.54 1.20 22.06
CA LYS A 42 8.99 1.26 21.81
C LYS A 42 9.33 2.25 20.70
N TYR A 43 8.45 2.38 19.71
CA TYR A 43 8.61 3.27 18.58
C TYR A 43 7.48 4.30 18.56
N ASN A 44 7.42 5.15 19.58
CA ASN A 44 6.45 6.26 19.61
C ASN A 44 6.88 7.43 18.71
N ASP A 45 8.18 7.55 18.44
CA ASP A 45 8.76 8.62 17.65
C ASP A 45 8.87 8.27 16.14
N PRO A 46 8.50 9.19 15.22
CA PRO A 46 8.61 8.97 13.77
C PRO A 46 10.03 8.70 13.27
N GLU A 47 11.06 9.36 13.83
CA GLU A 47 12.45 9.17 13.40
C GLU A 47 12.93 7.77 13.79
N GLY A 48 12.58 7.31 14.99
CA GLY A 48 12.88 5.94 15.43
C GLY A 48 12.24 4.86 14.55
N ARG A 49 11.05 5.11 13.99
CA ARG A 49 10.41 4.20 13.03
C ARG A 49 11.13 4.21 11.69
N ALA A 50 11.48 5.39 11.17
CA ALA A 50 12.20 5.51 9.90
C ALA A 50 13.56 4.81 9.97
N ALA A 51 14.34 5.04 11.03
CA ALA A 51 15.63 4.41 11.24
C ALA A 51 15.55 2.87 11.29
N TYR A 52 14.50 2.32 11.92
CA TYR A 52 14.29 0.87 11.94
C TYR A 52 14.09 0.30 10.52
N PHE A 53 13.25 0.92 9.72
CA PHE A 53 13.00 0.45 8.35
C PHE A 53 14.22 0.63 7.45
N GLU A 54 14.98 1.73 7.60
CA GLU A 54 16.23 1.93 6.87
C GLU A 54 17.25 0.82 7.16
N GLN A 55 17.47 0.51 8.44
CA GLN A 55 18.37 -0.58 8.85
C GLN A 55 17.88 -1.94 8.34
N ALA A 56 16.58 -2.21 8.41
CA ALA A 56 16.01 -3.45 7.92
C ALA A 56 16.22 -3.61 6.40
N VAL A 57 16.01 -2.53 5.63
CA VAL A 57 16.25 -2.52 4.18
C VAL A 57 17.72 -2.77 3.85
N GLU A 58 18.63 -2.14 4.58
CA GLU A 58 20.08 -2.30 4.36
C GLU A 58 20.52 -3.75 4.61
N GLN A 59 20.06 -4.37 5.68
CA GLN A 59 20.38 -5.78 5.98
C GLN A 59 19.80 -6.74 4.94
N LEU A 60 18.55 -6.52 4.50
CA LEU A 60 17.90 -7.38 3.50
C LEU A 60 18.56 -7.27 2.12
N ARG A 61 19.08 -6.10 1.75
CA ARG A 61 19.85 -5.92 0.50
C ARG A 61 21.15 -6.73 0.47
N GLY A 62 21.70 -7.07 1.63
CA GLY A 62 22.91 -7.89 1.74
C GLY A 62 22.69 -9.39 1.52
N LEU A 63 21.44 -9.85 1.43
CA LEU A 63 21.12 -11.27 1.28
C LEU A 63 21.30 -11.76 -0.16
N PRO A 64 21.88 -12.96 -0.38
CA PRO A 64 22.03 -13.53 -1.72
C PRO A 64 20.66 -13.80 -2.35
N GLY A 65 20.48 -13.35 -3.59
CA GLY A 65 19.23 -13.51 -4.35
C GLY A 65 18.26 -12.33 -4.28
N VAL A 66 18.53 -11.33 -3.43
CA VAL A 66 17.72 -10.11 -3.35
C VAL A 66 18.15 -9.13 -4.45
N ARG A 67 17.21 -8.76 -5.34
CA ARG A 67 17.44 -7.77 -6.41
C ARG A 67 17.12 -6.33 -5.99
N GLY A 68 16.25 -6.17 -5.00
CA GLY A 68 15.82 -4.86 -4.51
C GLY A 68 14.94 -5.00 -3.27
N VAL A 69 14.98 -3.97 -2.42
CA VAL A 69 14.19 -3.88 -1.19
C VAL A 69 13.71 -2.45 -1.02
N ALA A 70 12.43 -2.31 -0.70
CA ALA A 70 11.76 -1.05 -0.40
C ALA A 70 10.74 -1.27 0.74
N PHE A 71 10.38 -0.19 1.42
CA PHE A 71 9.28 -0.18 2.38
C PHE A 71 8.20 0.82 1.93
N THR A 72 6.95 0.55 2.30
CA THR A 72 5.83 1.46 2.08
C THR A 72 4.89 1.39 3.27
N SER A 73 4.23 2.51 3.59
CA SER A 73 3.14 2.54 4.58
C SER A 73 1.82 2.02 4.00
N ALA A 74 1.70 1.97 2.67
CA ALA A 74 0.50 1.54 1.98
C ALA A 74 0.87 0.74 0.74
N LEU A 75 0.49 -0.54 0.71
CA LEU A 75 0.64 -1.35 -0.49
C LEU A 75 -0.38 -0.89 -1.55
N PRO A 76 0.06 -0.72 -2.82
CA PRO A 76 -0.85 -0.43 -3.92
C PRO A 76 -1.99 -1.46 -3.99
N LEU A 77 -3.21 -0.99 -4.29
CA LEU A 77 -4.44 -1.80 -4.44
C LEU A 77 -4.93 -2.55 -3.18
N VAL A 78 -4.14 -2.61 -2.11
CA VAL A 78 -4.53 -3.20 -0.80
C VAL A 78 -5.05 -2.13 0.15
N TRP A 79 -4.44 -0.94 0.09
CA TRP A 79 -4.83 0.19 0.93
C TRP A 79 -6.26 0.65 0.62
N LYS A 80 -7.14 0.64 1.63
CA LYS A 80 -8.56 1.01 1.50
C LYS A 80 -8.83 2.52 1.64
N GLY A 81 -7.77 3.32 1.70
CA GLY A 81 -7.86 4.76 1.93
C GLY A 81 -7.56 5.15 3.36
N GLY A 82 -7.13 6.40 3.52
CA GLY A 82 -6.82 7.03 4.79
C GLY A 82 -6.24 8.42 4.54
N THR A 83 -6.63 9.38 5.37
CA THR A 83 -6.15 10.76 5.27
C THR A 83 -4.99 10.92 6.24
N ASN A 84 -3.79 11.10 5.73
CA ASN A 84 -2.69 11.62 6.55
C ASN A 84 -2.85 13.13 6.60
N GLY A 85 -2.97 13.70 7.81
CA GLY A 85 -2.91 15.15 7.98
C GLY A 85 -1.55 15.66 7.52
N PHE A 86 -1.52 16.77 6.78
CA PHE A 86 -0.28 17.47 6.47
C PHE A 86 -0.12 18.66 7.40
N ALA A 87 1.09 18.87 7.90
CA ALA A 87 1.44 20.05 8.68
C ALA A 87 2.49 20.84 7.91
N VAL A 88 2.33 22.16 7.85
CA VAL A 88 3.32 23.05 7.24
C VAL A 88 4.45 23.26 8.25
N GLU A 89 5.69 23.02 7.83
CA GLU A 89 6.87 23.24 8.65
C GLU A 89 6.89 24.69 9.18
N GLY A 90 7.07 24.85 10.49
CA GLY A 90 7.02 26.15 11.16
C GLY A 90 5.62 26.69 11.50
N ARG A 91 4.52 26.01 11.12
CA ARG A 91 3.17 26.35 11.61
C ARG A 91 2.72 25.40 12.72
N PRO A 92 2.11 25.90 13.81
CA PRO A 92 1.53 25.03 14.82
C PRO A 92 0.46 24.14 14.18
N ARG A 93 0.51 22.83 14.47
CA ARG A 93 -0.49 21.88 13.97
C ARG A 93 -1.88 22.36 14.38
N PRO A 94 -2.83 22.50 13.44
CA PRO A 94 -4.22 22.77 13.78
C PRO A 94 -4.70 21.69 14.74
N LYS A 95 -5.40 22.08 15.80
CA LYS A 95 -5.94 21.14 16.78
C LYS A 95 -6.98 20.27 16.05
N ASP A 96 -6.76 18.95 15.99
CA ASP A 96 -7.67 18.02 15.33
C ASP A 96 -9.09 18.21 15.89
N SER A 97 -9.99 18.76 15.06
CA SER A 97 -11.37 19.08 15.44
C SER A 97 -12.36 17.98 15.06
N TRP A 98 -11.87 16.81 14.63
CA TRP A 98 -12.73 15.69 14.26
C TRP A 98 -12.94 14.79 15.50
N ARG A 99 -14.15 14.89 16.04
CA ARG A 99 -14.80 13.91 16.90
C ARG A 99 -16.07 13.46 16.19
#